data_AF-A0A7V3SVA3-F1
#
_entry.id   AF-A0A7V3SVA3-F1
#
_cell.length_a   1.000
_cell.length_b   1.000
_cell.length_c   1.000
_cell.angle_alpha   90.00
_cell.angle_beta   90.00
_cell.angle_gamma   90.00
#
_symmetry.space_group_name_H-M   'P 1'
#
loop_
_entity.id
_entity.type
_entity.pdbx_description
1 polymer ?
#
loop_
_entity_poly.entity_id
_entity_poly.type
_entity_poly.pdbx_seq_one_letter_code
_entity_poly.pdbx_strand_id
1 'polypeptide(L)'
;MGKLNFNLAYRKPEKLSFDDDIRIHPWLIYLVEAYFIIDKGVSVAIGAELKKKRILACKNKCSNCCKTHKDIPVYPLELVGISWYVVEKISGEKRGLLKKQLMDYEKDKPCPFLIDDSCIIHPMRPIACRQFIVFNKPCGVNEDPYYTRKQDVLIP
;
A
#
# COMPACT_ATOMS: atom_id res chain seq x y z
N MET A 1 -2.01 -11.24 14.71
CA MET A 1 -1.89 -10.67 13.35
C MET A 1 -1.96 -11.81 12.34
N GLY A 2 -3.10 -11.95 11.64
CA GLY A 2 -3.25 -12.98 10.61
C GLY A 2 -2.27 -12.73 9.46
N LYS A 3 -1.61 -13.78 8.97
CA LYS A 3 -0.75 -13.72 7.78
C LYS A 3 -1.67 -13.49 6.57
N LEU A 4 -1.87 -12.23 6.18
CA LEU A 4 -2.62 -11.88 4.97
C LEU A 4 -1.87 -12.48 3.78
N ASN A 5 -2.49 -13.41 3.06
CA ASN A 5 -1.94 -13.90 1.80
C ASN A 5 -2.10 -12.80 0.75
N PHE A 6 -1.02 -12.08 0.47
CA PHE A 6 -0.99 -10.88 -0.38
C PHE A 6 -1.55 -11.11 -1.79
N ASN A 7 -1.32 -12.29 -2.38
CA ASN A 7 -1.86 -12.63 -3.70
C ASN A 7 -3.36 -12.96 -3.64
N LEU A 8 -3.84 -13.44 -2.48
CA LEU A 8 -5.26 -13.64 -2.23
C LEU A 8 -5.97 -12.29 -2.01
N ALA A 9 -5.32 -11.34 -1.31
CA ALA A 9 -5.88 -10.02 -1.03
C ALA A 9 -6.22 -9.24 -2.30
N TYR A 10 -5.41 -9.34 -3.36
CA TYR A 10 -5.76 -8.74 -4.65
C TYR A 10 -6.89 -9.45 -5.39
N ARG A 11 -7.09 -10.75 -5.16
CA ARG A 11 -8.14 -11.52 -5.86
C ARG A 11 -9.49 -11.49 -5.14
N LYS A 12 -9.47 -11.29 -3.83
CA LYS A 12 -10.64 -11.26 -2.97
C LYS A 12 -10.46 -10.12 -1.96
N PRO A 13 -10.72 -8.88 -2.38
CA PRO A 13 -10.60 -7.74 -1.49
C PRO A 13 -11.64 -7.85 -0.38
N GLU A 14 -11.22 -7.52 0.83
CA GLU A 14 -12.07 -7.52 2.03
C GLU A 14 -12.03 -6.12 2.63
N LYS A 15 -13.18 -5.66 3.15
CA LYS A 15 -13.26 -4.38 3.84
C LYS A 15 -12.46 -4.48 5.13
N LEU A 16 -11.63 -3.48 5.40
CA LEU A 16 -10.92 -3.38 6.67
C LEU A 16 -11.93 -3.20 7.81
N SER A 17 -11.79 -4.01 8.86
CA SER A 17 -12.64 -3.94 10.06
C SER A 17 -11.90 -3.21 11.17
N PHE A 18 -12.50 -2.10 11.62
CA PHE A 18 -12.06 -1.26 12.73
C PHE A 18 -13.29 -0.75 13.48
N ASP A 19 -14.23 -1.64 13.80
CA ASP A 19 -15.59 -1.26 14.20
C ASP A 19 -15.62 -0.41 15.48
N ASP A 20 -14.79 -0.75 16.47
CA ASP A 20 -14.68 0.04 17.71
C ASP A 20 -14.07 1.43 17.43
N ASP A 21 -13.09 1.51 16.54
CA ASP A 21 -12.46 2.78 16.16
C ASP A 21 -13.39 3.65 15.32
N ILE A 22 -14.23 3.05 14.49
CA ILE A 22 -15.24 3.78 13.70
C ILE A 22 -16.27 4.42 14.63
N ARG A 23 -16.60 3.80 15.77
CA ARG A 23 -17.47 4.43 16.78
C ARG A 23 -16.83 5.66 17.42
N ILE A 24 -15.52 5.64 17.63
CA ILE A 24 -14.74 6.76 18.21
C ILE A 24 -14.46 7.84 17.16
N HIS A 25 -14.15 7.41 15.94
CA HIS A 25 -13.73 8.22 14.80
C HIS A 25 -14.68 7.99 13.61
N PRO A 26 -15.89 8.59 13.60
CA PRO A 26 -16.89 8.31 12.56
C PRO A 26 -16.43 8.60 11.13
N TRP A 27 -15.42 9.46 10.93
CA TRP A 27 -14.83 9.72 9.62
C TRP A 27 -14.10 8.50 9.02
N LEU A 28 -13.66 7.55 9.85
CA LEU A 28 -12.87 6.39 9.44
C LEU A 28 -13.66 5.47 8.51
N ILE A 29 -14.99 5.39 8.67
CA ILE A 29 -15.85 4.56 7.82
C ILE A 29 -15.70 4.93 6.35
N TYR A 30 -15.67 6.23 6.03
CA TYR A 30 -15.58 6.72 4.66
C TYR A 30 -14.23 6.34 4.03
N LEU A 31 -13.16 6.38 4.82
CA LEU A 31 -11.84 6.00 4.35
C LEU A 31 -11.76 4.49 4.06
N VAL A 32 -12.22 3.64 4.98
CA VAL A 32 -12.18 2.19 4.77
C VAL A 32 -13.12 1.73 3.67
N GLU A 33 -14.23 2.45 3.44
CA GLU A 33 -15.13 2.21 2.32
C GLU A 33 -14.53 2.62 0.99
N ALA A 34 -13.91 3.80 0.92
CA ALA A 34 -13.20 4.25 -0.27
C ALA A 34 -12.09 3.24 -0.64
N TYR A 35 -11.28 2.82 0.33
CA TYR A 35 -10.26 1.79 0.12
C TYR A 35 -10.87 0.48 -0.37
N PHE A 36 -11.97 0.01 0.21
CA PHE A 36 -12.63 -1.22 -0.23
C PHE A 36 -13.18 -1.13 -1.67
N ILE A 37 -13.74 0.01 -2.06
CA ILE A 37 -14.21 0.24 -3.44
C ILE A 37 -13.02 0.20 -4.42
N ILE A 38 -11.91 0.85 -4.06
CA ILE A 38 -10.71 0.89 -4.88
C ILE A 38 -10.07 -0.49 -4.99
N ASP A 39 -9.97 -1.22 -3.89
CA ASP A 39 -9.41 -2.58 -3.87
C ASP A 39 -10.27 -3.54 -4.71
N LYS A 40 -11.60 -3.36 -4.76
CA LYS A 40 -12.49 -4.05 -5.72
C LYS A 40 -12.17 -3.70 -7.17
N GLY A 41 -12.00 -2.43 -7.49
CA GLY A 41 -11.61 -1.98 -8.84
C GLY A 41 -10.26 -2.57 -9.28
N VAL A 42 -9.25 -2.48 -8.42
CA VAL A 42 -7.91 -3.07 -8.65
C VAL A 42 -8.01 -4.58 -8.84
N SER A 43 -8.84 -5.27 -8.05
CA SER A 43 -9.07 -6.71 -8.18
C SER A 43 -9.63 -7.09 -9.56
N VAL A 44 -10.64 -6.36 -10.03
CA VAL A 44 -11.23 -6.55 -11.36
C VAL A 44 -10.19 -6.31 -12.45
N ALA A 45 -9.42 -5.23 -12.35
CA ALA A 45 -8.41 -4.85 -13.33
C ALA A 45 -7.26 -5.89 -13.39
N ILE A 46 -6.76 -6.34 -12.24
CA ILE A 46 -5.81 -7.46 -12.17
C ILE A 46 -6.40 -8.71 -12.83
N GLY A 47 -7.65 -9.05 -12.53
CA GLY A 47 -8.33 -10.19 -13.14
C GLY A 47 -8.39 -10.11 -14.68
N ALA A 48 -8.62 -8.92 -15.25
CA ALA A 48 -8.61 -8.70 -16.68
C ALA A 48 -7.22 -8.91 -17.30
N GLU A 49 -6.16 -8.41 -16.66
CA GLU A 49 -4.78 -8.59 -17.12
C GLU A 49 -4.31 -10.05 -17.02
N LEU A 50 -4.73 -10.77 -15.98
CA LEU A 50 -4.47 -12.21 -15.85
C LEU A 50 -5.13 -13.02 -16.99
N LYS A 51 -6.34 -12.65 -17.44
CA LYS A 51 -7.00 -13.28 -18.61
C LYS A 51 -6.22 -13.05 -19.91
N LYS A 52 -5.48 -11.93 -20.01
CA LYS A 52 -4.54 -11.64 -21.09
C LYS A 52 -3.20 -12.39 -20.95
N LYS A 53 -3.11 -13.39 -20.07
CA LYS A 53 -1.91 -14.19 -19.77
C LYS A 53 -0.74 -13.39 -19.20
N ARG A 54 -1.00 -12.19 -18.68
CA ARG A 54 0.02 -11.43 -17.94
C ARG A 54 0.19 -12.02 -16.55
N ILE A 55 1.39 -11.89 -15.99
CA ILE A 55 1.73 -12.47 -14.69
C ILE A 55 1.83 -11.34 -13.67
N LEU A 56 1.18 -11.44 -12.50
CA LEU A 56 1.32 -10.43 -11.46
C LEU A 56 2.75 -10.46 -10.89
N ALA A 57 3.49 -9.35 -10.99
CA ALA A 57 4.86 -9.25 -10.47
C ALA A 57 4.90 -8.82 -9.00
N CYS A 58 3.92 -8.02 -8.56
CA CYS A 58 3.77 -7.60 -7.18
C CYS A 58 3.50 -8.79 -6.26
N LYS A 59 4.21 -8.86 -5.13
CA LYS A 59 4.08 -9.91 -4.12
C LYS A 59 4.34 -9.38 -2.71
N ASN A 60 4.03 -10.19 -1.70
CA ASN A 60 4.40 -9.86 -0.32
C ASN A 60 5.91 -9.64 -0.21
N LYS A 61 6.33 -8.71 0.64
CA LYS A 61 7.73 -8.27 0.80
C LYS A 61 8.36 -7.66 -0.47
N CYS A 62 7.55 -7.20 -1.42
CA CYS A 62 8.03 -6.33 -2.49
C CYS A 62 8.16 -4.91 -1.95
N SER A 63 9.39 -4.40 -1.88
CA SER A 63 9.71 -3.08 -1.32
C SER A 63 10.15 -2.05 -2.36
N ASN A 64 10.17 -2.41 -3.65
CA ASN A 64 10.83 -1.60 -4.66
C ASN A 64 10.17 -0.21 -4.83
N CYS A 65 8.83 -0.14 -4.94
CA CYS A 65 8.14 1.16 -5.03
C CYS A 65 8.35 2.03 -3.78
N CYS A 66 8.45 1.43 -2.59
CA CYS A 66 8.75 2.15 -1.35
C CYS A 66 10.18 2.72 -1.33
N LYS A 67 11.10 2.17 -2.14
CA LYS A 67 12.48 2.65 -2.28
C LYS A 67 12.65 3.65 -3.42
N THR A 68 11.81 3.58 -4.46
CA THR A 68 12.01 4.36 -5.70
C THR A 68 11.04 5.52 -5.86
N HIS A 69 9.80 5.40 -5.38
CA HIS A 69 8.82 6.47 -5.49
C HIS A 69 9.05 7.51 -4.39
N LYS A 70 9.43 8.72 -4.81
CA LYS A 70 9.79 9.81 -3.90
C LYS A 70 8.59 10.63 -3.46
N ASP A 71 7.66 10.85 -4.39
CA ASP A 71 6.46 11.64 -4.16
C ASP A 71 5.22 10.76 -4.36
N ILE A 72 4.45 10.59 -3.29
CA ILE A 72 3.17 9.86 -3.31
C ILE A 72 2.06 10.87 -3.04
N PRO A 73 1.12 11.07 -3.99
CA PRO A 73 -0.02 11.92 -3.72
C PRO A 73 -0.89 11.27 -2.65
N VAL A 74 -1.28 12.07 -1.66
CA VAL A 74 -2.14 11.69 -0.55
C VAL A 74 -3.29 12.67 -0.43
N TYR A 75 -4.51 12.16 -0.33
CA TYR A 75 -5.67 12.99 0.01
C TYR A 75 -5.68 13.30 1.52
N PRO A 76 -6.28 14.42 1.95
CA PRO A 76 -6.33 14.78 3.37
C PRO A 76 -6.92 13.68 4.28
N LEU A 77 -7.96 12.98 3.83
CA LEU A 77 -8.57 11.89 4.59
C LEU A 77 -7.61 10.70 4.77
N GLU A 78 -6.79 10.40 3.77
CA GLU A 78 -5.76 9.36 3.86
C GLU A 78 -4.66 9.75 4.84
N LEU A 79 -4.23 11.01 4.82
CA LEU A 79 -3.23 11.52 5.75
C LEU A 79 -3.71 11.36 7.20
N VAL A 80 -4.95 11.77 7.49
CA VAL A 80 -5.56 11.60 8.83
C VAL A 80 -5.65 10.11 9.19
N GLY A 81 -6.05 9.25 8.26
CA GLY A 81 -6.07 7.79 8.47
C GLY A 81 -4.70 7.17 8.73
N ILE A 82 -3.66 7.60 8.01
CA ILE A 82 -2.28 7.16 8.24
C ILE A 82 -1.81 7.60 9.62
N SER A 83 -2.03 8.87 9.98
CA SER A 83 -1.68 9.40 11.29
C SER A 83 -2.38 8.62 12.42
N TRP A 84 -3.69 8.42 12.31
CA TRP A 84 -4.47 7.61 13.26
C TRP A 84 -3.88 6.19 13.40
N TYR A 85 -3.66 5.49 12.29
CA TYR A 85 -3.17 4.12 12.33
C TYR A 85 -1.77 4.00 12.92
N VAL A 86 -0.88 4.94 12.58
CA VAL A 86 0.47 5.01 13.16
C VAL A 86 0.41 5.27 14.67
N VAL A 87 -0.45 6.20 15.10
CA VAL A 87 -0.53 6.62 16.50
C VAL A 87 -1.24 5.59 17.37
N GLU A 88 -2.28 4.94 16.88
CA GLU A 88 -3.15 4.09 17.69
C GLU A 88 -2.97 2.59 17.44
N LYS A 89 -2.53 2.18 16.23
CA LYS A 89 -2.47 0.75 15.84
C LYS A 89 -1.05 0.20 15.77
N ILE A 90 -0.04 1.03 15.60
CA ILE A 90 1.37 0.60 15.61
C ILE A 90 1.94 0.75 17.03
N SER A 91 2.40 -0.38 17.59
CA SER A 91 2.96 -0.49 18.93
C SER A 91 4.28 -1.28 18.95
N GLY A 92 4.91 -1.34 20.13
CA GLY A 92 6.14 -2.12 20.35
C GLY A 92 7.35 -1.60 19.57
N GLU A 93 8.26 -2.52 19.25
CA GLU A 93 9.53 -2.22 18.55
C GLU A 93 9.32 -1.48 17.23
N LYS A 94 8.30 -1.89 16.45
CA LYS A 94 7.98 -1.26 15.16
C LYS A 94 7.62 0.22 15.30
N ARG A 95 6.96 0.60 16.39
CA ARG A 95 6.67 2.02 16.68
C ARG A 95 7.95 2.80 16.94
N GLY A 96 8.88 2.23 17.70
CA GLY A 96 10.19 2.84 17.97
C GLY A 96 11.01 3.04 16.71
N LEU A 97 11.08 2.00 15.86
CA LEU A 97 11.78 2.07 14.57
C LEU A 97 11.14 3.09 13.62
N LEU A 98 9.81 3.09 13.48
CA LEU A 98 9.09 4.08 12.68
C LEU A 98 9.36 5.51 13.18
N LYS A 99 9.31 5.74 14.50
CA LYS A 99 9.59 7.05 15.08
C LYS A 99 10.99 7.54 14.70
N LYS A 100 11.99 6.66 14.79
CA LYS A 100 13.36 6.96 14.37
C LYS A 100 13.42 7.28 12.87
N GLN A 101 12.85 6.42 12.02
CA GLN A 101 12.83 6.63 10.57
C GLN A 101 12.17 7.95 10.16
N LEU A 102 11.10 8.37 10.85
CA LEU A 102 10.44 9.66 10.62
C LEU A 102 11.29 10.85 11.07
N MET A 103 11.98 10.75 12.21
CA MET A 103 12.87 11.82 12.70
C MET A 103 14.12 11.98 11.83
N ASP A 104 14.65 10.86 11.32
CA ASP A 104 15.85 10.82 10.47
C ASP A 104 15.51 10.98 8.97
N TYR A 105 14.23 11.22 8.63
CA TYR A 105 13.79 11.28 7.25
C TYR A 105 14.37 12.52 6.55
N GLU A 106 14.93 12.28 5.36
CA GLU A 106 15.46 13.31 4.48
C GLU A 106 14.90 13.07 3.09
N LYS A 107 14.86 14.13 2.28
CA LYS A 107 14.57 14.01 0.85
C LYS A 107 15.51 12.97 0.25
N ASP A 108 14.96 12.09 -0.59
CA ASP A 108 15.65 10.96 -1.25
C ASP A 108 15.90 9.69 -0.39
N LYS A 109 15.54 9.66 0.89
CA LYS A 109 15.48 8.38 1.63
C LYS A 109 14.25 7.56 1.24
N PRO A 110 14.31 6.20 1.32
CA PRO A 110 13.14 5.36 1.15
C PRO A 110 11.97 5.77 2.05
N CYS A 111 10.76 5.38 1.66
CA CYS A 111 9.55 5.61 2.44
C CYS A 111 9.75 5.19 3.91
N PRO A 112 9.48 6.09 4.88
CA PRO A 112 9.74 5.82 6.30
C PRO A 112 8.84 4.72 6.88
N PHE A 113 7.78 4.32 6.16
CA PHE A 113 6.93 3.20 6.55
C PHE A 113 7.45 1.83 6.10
N LEU A 114 8.62 1.78 5.45
CA LEU A 114 9.26 0.54 5.03
C LEU A 114 10.11 -0.05 6.17
N ILE A 115 9.67 -1.18 6.73
CA ILE A 115 10.39 -1.95 7.74
C ILE A 115 10.45 -3.41 7.29
N ASP A 116 11.63 -4.02 7.28
CA ASP A 116 11.86 -5.40 6.85
C ASP A 116 11.26 -5.73 5.47
N ASP A 117 11.53 -4.84 4.50
CA ASP A 117 10.99 -4.88 3.14
C ASP A 117 9.45 -4.95 3.06
N SER A 118 8.76 -4.51 4.11
CA SER A 118 7.31 -4.55 4.23
C SER A 118 6.76 -3.17 4.63
N CYS A 119 5.71 -2.72 3.95
CA CYS A 119 5.01 -1.50 4.32
C CYS A 119 4.21 -1.73 5.61
N ILE A 120 4.59 -1.08 6.71
CA ILE A 120 3.93 -1.29 8.02
C ILE A 120 2.53 -0.67 8.09
N ILE A 121 2.27 0.33 7.24
CA ILE A 121 0.95 0.92 7.05
C ILE A 121 0.20 0.28 5.87
N HIS A 122 0.56 -0.93 5.42
CA HIS A 122 -0.08 -1.54 4.23
C HIS A 122 -1.62 -1.47 4.24
N PRO A 123 -2.33 -1.72 5.37
CA PRO A 123 -3.79 -1.53 5.43
C PRO A 123 -4.25 -0.10 5.18
N MET A 124 -3.44 0.91 5.52
CA MET A 124 -3.70 2.34 5.34
C MET A 124 -2.85 2.98 4.25
N ARG A 125 -2.25 2.19 3.36
CA ARG A 125 -1.42 2.73 2.28
C ARG A 125 -2.26 3.66 1.39
N PRO A 126 -1.66 4.75 0.87
CA PRO A 126 -2.36 5.67 -0.03
C PRO A 126 -2.94 4.97 -1.26
N ILE A 127 -4.00 5.54 -1.83
CA ILE A 127 -4.70 5.09 -3.03
C ILE A 127 -3.72 4.94 -4.19
N ALA A 128 -2.82 5.90 -4.37
CA ALA A 128 -1.75 5.81 -5.37
C ALA A 128 -0.89 4.54 -5.19
N CYS A 129 -0.50 4.22 -3.96
CA CYS A 129 0.22 2.98 -3.64
C CYS A 129 -0.63 1.71 -3.81
N ARG A 130 -1.97 1.78 -3.70
CA ARG A 130 -2.88 0.65 -3.94
C ARG A 130 -3.00 0.32 -5.42
N GLN A 131 -3.04 1.36 -6.24
CA GLN A 131 -3.26 1.25 -7.69
C GLN A 131 -1.96 0.97 -8.45
N PHE A 132 -0.80 1.26 -7.87
CA PHE A 132 0.48 0.96 -8.50
C PHE A 132 0.81 -0.54 -8.47
N ILE A 133 0.37 -1.25 -9.50
CA ILE A 133 0.55 -2.69 -9.68
C ILE A 133 1.37 -2.95 -10.94
N VAL A 134 2.28 -3.91 -10.88
CA VAL A 134 3.22 -4.24 -11.96
C VAL A 134 3.03 -5.70 -12.38
N PHE A 135 3.14 -5.94 -13.69
CA PHE A 135 3.01 -7.26 -14.31
C PHE A 135 4.32 -7.74 -14.96
N ASN A 136 4.26 -8.97 -15.45
CA ASN A 136 5.24 -9.72 -16.23
C ASN A 136 6.52 -10.08 -15.47
N LYS A 137 7.36 -9.11 -15.08
CA LYS A 137 8.61 -9.38 -14.36
C LYS A 137 8.73 -8.56 -13.06
N PRO A 138 9.36 -9.14 -12.01
CA PRO A 138 9.68 -8.39 -10.79
C PRO A 138 10.45 -7.12 -11.09
N CYS A 139 10.28 -6.10 -10.25
CA CYS A 139 11.03 -4.85 -10.40
C CYS A 139 12.52 -5.07 -10.13
N GLY A 140 13.37 -4.48 -10.95
CA GLY A 140 14.81 -4.42 -10.72
C GLY A 140 15.16 -3.48 -9.56
N VAL A 141 16.38 -3.61 -9.04
CA VAL A 141 16.89 -2.71 -7.98
C VAL A 141 16.88 -1.28 -8.51
N ASN A 142 16.26 -0.37 -7.76
CA ASN A 142 16.10 1.04 -8.10
C ASN A 142 15.31 1.29 -9.40
N GLU A 143 14.56 0.30 -9.89
CA GLU A 143 13.71 0.48 -11.07
C GLU A 143 12.43 1.23 -10.70
N ASP A 144 12.02 2.19 -11.53
CA ASP A 144 10.63 2.67 -11.55
C ASP A 144 9.93 2.21 -12.84
N PRO A 145 9.10 1.16 -12.78
CA PRO A 145 8.39 0.62 -13.94
C PRO A 145 7.51 1.63 -14.66
N TYR A 146 7.08 2.72 -14.01
CA TYR A 146 6.34 3.78 -14.67
C TYR A 146 7.15 4.40 -15.82
N TYR A 147 8.46 4.56 -15.62
CA TYR A 147 9.36 5.17 -16.60
C TYR A 147 10.07 4.13 -17.47
N THR A 148 10.41 2.96 -16.93
CA THR A 148 11.21 1.96 -17.67
C THR A 148 10.37 1.00 -18.51
N ARG A 149 9.12 0.75 -18.11
CA ARG A 149 8.23 -0.22 -18.76
C ARG A 149 6.76 0.06 -18.42
N LYS A 150 6.28 1.24 -18.80
CA LYS A 150 4.92 1.70 -18.49
C LYS A 150 3.83 0.72 -18.89
N GLN A 151 4.02 -0.04 -19.97
CA GLN A 151 3.12 -1.10 -20.41
C GLN A 151 2.95 -2.21 -19.37
N ASP A 152 3.93 -2.41 -18.49
CA ASP A 152 3.92 -3.35 -17.37
C ASP A 152 3.17 -2.85 -16.13
N VAL A 153 2.84 -1.55 -16.08
CA VAL A 153 2.10 -0.95 -14.97
C VAL A 153 0.60 -1.05 -15.26
N LEU A 154 -0.18 -1.37 -14.23
CA LEU A 154 -1.63 -1.35 -14.29
C LEU A 154 -2.10 0.05 -14.68
N ILE A 155 -2.84 0.13 -15.78
CA ILE A 155 -3.51 1.37 -16.19
C ILE A 155 -4.91 1.32 -15.56
N PRO A 156 -5.27 2.26 -14.67
CA PRO A 156 -6.59 2.33 -14.05
C PRO A 156 -7.74 2.45 -15.05
#